data_AF-A0A661R995-F1
#
_entry.id   AF-A0A661R995-F1
#
_cell.length_a   1.000
_cell.length_b   1.000
_cell.length_c   1.000
_cell.angle_alpha   90.00
_cell.angle_beta   90.00
_cell.angle_gamma   90.00
#
_symmetry.space_group_name_H-M   'P 1'
#
loop_
_entity.id
_entity.type
_entity.pdbx_description
1 polymer ?
#
loop_
_entity_poly.entity_id
_entity_poly.type
_entity_poly.pdbx_seq_one_letter_code
_entity_poly.pdbx_strand_id
1 'polypeptide(L)' 'MTSDKKTCPLCKGSKIMIGACECNAEWRGVDKDESVDDCICEPDTKCPECNGKGYIE' A
#
# COMPACT_ATOMS: atom_id res chain seq x y z
N MET A 1 24.92 16.83 17.65
CA MET A 1 23.98 17.06 16.52
C MET A 1 22.96 15.94 16.57
N THR A 2 21.87 16.13 17.30
CA THR A 2 20.78 15.13 17.33
C THR A 2 19.79 15.60 16.27
N SER A 3 19.80 14.97 15.09
CA SER A 3 18.72 15.17 14.13
C SER A 3 17.50 14.49 14.75
N ASP A 4 16.56 15.30 15.27
CA ASP A 4 15.29 14.86 15.85
C ASP A 4 14.39 14.31 14.74
N LYS A 5 14.77 13.15 14.21
CA LYS A 5 14.01 12.42 13.19
C LYS A 5 12.68 12.00 13.79
N LYS A 6 11.62 12.67 13.41
CA LYS A 6 10.27 12.36 13.88
C LYS A 6 9.74 11.18 13.07
N THR A 7 9.18 10.18 13.72
CA THR A 7 8.52 9.07 13.02
C THR A 7 7.47 9.63 12.07
N CYS A 8 7.49 9.19 10.81
CA CYS A 8 6.56 9.68 9.80
C CYS A 8 5.12 9.38 10.27
N PRO A 9 4.27 10.38 10.50
CA PRO A 9 2.93 10.17 11.05
C PRO A 9 2.02 9.42 10.07
N LEU A 10 2.27 9.53 8.77
CA LEU A 10 1.45 8.91 7.72
C LEU A 10 1.60 7.39 7.71
N CYS A 11 2.83 6.89 7.52
CA CYS A 11 3.08 5.45 7.51
C CYS A 11 3.50 4.89 8.88
N LYS A 12 3.60 5.73 9.92
CA LYS A 12 4.02 5.36 11.28
C LYS A 12 5.35 4.59 11.33
N GLY A 13 6.27 4.92 10.42
CA GLY A 13 7.55 4.20 10.29
C GLY A 13 7.56 2.99 9.37
N SER A 14 6.42 2.56 8.82
CA SER A 14 6.33 1.40 7.92
C SER A 14 6.96 1.60 6.55
N LYS A 15 7.26 2.86 6.14
CA LYS A 15 7.90 3.25 4.86
C LYS A 15 7.05 3.01 3.61
N ILE A 16 6.14 2.05 3.65
CA ILE A 16 5.20 1.72 2.58
C ILE A 16 3.76 1.95 3.03
N MET A 17 2.91 2.30 2.07
CA MET A 17 1.46 2.30 2.17
C MET A 17 1.00 0.98 1.56
N ILE A 18 0.40 0.13 2.38
CA ILE A 18 -0.16 -1.13 1.91
C ILE A 18 -1.35 -0.79 1.02
N GLY A 19 -1.30 -1.25 -0.23
CA GLY A 19 -2.41 -1.09 -1.17
C GLY A 19 -3.63 -1.85 -0.66
N ALA A 20 -4.82 -1.34 -0.98
CA ALA A 20 -6.06 -2.01 -0.62
C ALA A 20 -6.30 -3.18 -1.58
N CYS A 21 -6.74 -4.32 -1.05
CA CYS A 21 -7.32 -5.39 -1.85
C CYS A 21 -8.84 -5.29 -1.77
N GLU A 22 -9.47 -4.99 -2.91
CA GLU A 22 -10.92 -5.03 -3.03
C GLU A 22 -11.32 -6.35 -3.68
N CYS A 23 -12.07 -7.16 -2.95
CA CYS A 23 -12.61 -8.42 -3.45
C CYS A 23 -14.10 -8.28 -3.67
N ASN A 24 -14.58 -8.55 -4.88
CA ASN A 24 -15.98 -8.37 -5.22
C ASN A 24 -16.48 -9.52 -6.07
N ALA A 25 -17.44 -10.27 -5.53
CA ALA A 25 -17.97 -11.50 -6.15
C ALA A 25 -18.72 -11.23 -7.48
N GLU A 26 -19.19 -10.00 -7.70
CA GLU A 26 -19.83 -9.58 -8.96
C GLU A 26 -18.80 -9.40 -10.10
N TRP A 27 -17.50 -9.30 -9.77
CA TRP A 27 -16.42 -9.29 -10.77
C TRP A 27 -16.04 -10.68 -11.27
N ARG A 28 -16.75 -11.72 -10.81
CA ARG A 28 -16.84 -13.00 -11.51
C ARG A 28 -17.58 -12.84 -12.84
N GLY A 29 -17.01 -12.08 -13.76
CA GLY A 29 -17.51 -11.93 -15.10
C GLY A 29 -16.94 -13.01 -16.01
N VAL A 30 -17.74 -14.07 -16.26
CA VAL A 30 -17.89 -14.89 -17.50
C VAL A 30 -16.67 -15.38 -18.32
N ASP A 31 -15.44 -14.99 -18.04
CA ASP A 31 -14.28 -15.43 -18.79
C ASP A 31 -13.78 -16.78 -18.26
N LYS A 32 -13.84 -17.77 -19.15
CA LYS A 32 -13.35 -19.14 -18.96
C LYS A 32 -11.83 -19.21 -18.99
N ASP A 33 -11.14 -18.25 -18.38
CA ASP A 33 -9.69 -18.25 -18.27
C ASP A 33 -9.30 -18.25 -16.78
N GLU A 34 -8.56 -19.28 -16.40
CA GLU A 34 -8.51 -19.93 -15.08
C GLU A 34 -7.80 -19.13 -13.97
N SER A 35 -7.74 -17.80 -14.00
CA SER A 35 -6.95 -17.05 -13.01
C SER A 35 -7.35 -15.57 -12.83
N VAL A 36 -8.62 -15.21 -12.96
CA VAL A 36 -9.05 -13.88 -12.46
C VAL A 36 -9.32 -14.02 -10.97
N ASP A 37 -8.35 -13.63 -10.16
CA ASP A 37 -8.51 -13.49 -8.72
C ASP A 37 -9.72 -12.59 -8.47
N ASP A 38 -10.68 -13.04 -7.64
CA ASP A 38 -11.88 -12.29 -7.25
C ASP A 38 -11.54 -10.96 -6.53
N CYS A 39 -10.25 -10.71 -6.32
CA CYS A 39 -9.62 -9.61 -5.60
C CYS A 39 -8.70 -8.80 -6.52
N ILE A 40 -8.99 -7.50 -6.64
CA ILE A 40 -8.09 -6.53 -7.25
C ILE A 40 -7.30 -5.88 -6.12
N CYS A 41 -6.01 -6.20 -6.05
CA CYS A 41 -5.09 -5.60 -5.08
C CYS A 41 -4.33 -4.44 -5.71
N GLU A 42 -4.48 -3.25 -5.12
CA GLU A 42 -3.56 -2.16 -5.41
C GLU A 42 -2.14 -2.54 -4.93
N PRO A 43 -1.10 -2.24 -5.72
CA PRO A 43 0.27 -2.52 -5.30
C PRO A 43 0.62 -1.68 -4.06
N ASP A 44 1.53 -2.19 -3.24
CA ASP A 44 2.13 -1.36 -2.20
C ASP A 44 2.87 -0.18 -2.83
N THR A 45 2.70 1.00 -2.22
CA THR A 45 3.34 2.23 -2.70
C THR A 45 4.24 2.77 -1.61
N LYS A 46 5.34 3.44 -2.00
CA LYS A 46 6.20 4.11 -1.02
C LYS A 46 5.40 5.22 -0.35
N CYS A 47 5.55 5.36 0.97
CA CYS A 47 4.94 6.45 1.71
C CYS A 47 5.38 7.78 1.10
N PRO A 48 4.45 8.59 0.55
CA PRO A 48 4.81 9.80 -0.19
C PRO A 48 5.34 10.90 0.73
N GLU A 49 4.98 10.85 2.02
CA GLU A 49 5.34 11.86 3.01
C GLU A 49 6.83 11.72 3.39
N CYS A 50 7.24 10.53 3.86
CA CYS A 50 8.65 10.27 4.15
C CYS A 50 9.46 9.71 2.96
N ASN A 51 8.86 9.55 1.78
CA ASN A 51 9.49 8.97 0.58
C ASN A 51 10.15 7.59 0.84
N GLY A 52 9.53 6.77 1.71
CA GLY A 52 10.08 5.48 2.11
C GLY A 52 11.20 5.51 3.15
N LYS A 53 11.49 6.67 3.76
CA LYS A 53 12.46 6.79 4.86
C LYS A 53 11.92 6.25 6.20
N GLY A 54 10.62 6.42 6.44
CA GLY A 54 9.94 6.07 7.69
C GLY A 54 10.00 7.15 8.78
N TYR A 55 10.71 8.24 8.50
CA TYR A 55 10.83 9.40 9.37
C TYR A 55 10.89 10.69 8.54
N ILE A 56 10.54 11.80 9.18
CA ILE A 56 10.63 13.16 8.66
C ILE A 56 11.65 13.94 9.50
N GLU A 57 12.40 14.83 8.85
CA GLU A 57 13.34 15.78 9.47
C GLU A 57 12.74 17.18 9.49
#